data_AF-A0A2M8EXX6-F1
#
_entry.id   AF-A0A2M8EXX6-F1
#
_cell.length_a   1.000
_cell.length_b   1.000
_cell.length_c   1.000
_cell.angle_alpha   90.00
_cell.angle_beta   90.00
_cell.angle_gamma   90.00
#
_symmetry.space_group_name_H-M   'P 1'
#
loop_
_entity.id
_entity.type
_entity.pdbx_description
1 polymer ?
#
loop_
_entity_poly.entity_id
_entity_poly.type
_entity_poly.pdbx_seq_one_letter_code
_entity_poly.pdbx_strand_id
1 'polypeptide(L)'
;MKTQIGFGIIIIFLQILMLLKVPATPWSRWNKIHQNPREKTSYNTAKTLNMKNLSVVDPIIIDDPIDVSSLPHKIDSWNLSEEDWRWFFTNDVAKRPLLYNGHDVSFAQLSPSHQKLGFFFYPKDHSLGEIVLSVLDIDKRVITEIYRGDTWTSNWEWKDDDAVIVRRSCGTGCMVAYVVDLQTKEKIDKYRVY
;
A
#
# COMPACT_ATOMS: atom_id res chain seq x y z
N MET A 1 -31.78 47.16 -43.88
CA MET A 1 -32.10 46.54 -42.59
C MET A 1 -31.12 45.40 -42.34
N LYS A 2 -30.23 45.52 -41.35
CA LYS A 2 -29.34 44.44 -40.88
C LYS A 2 -29.62 44.22 -39.40
N THR A 3 -30.17 43.06 -39.06
CA THR A 3 -30.45 42.62 -37.70
C THR A 3 -29.20 41.96 -37.13
N GLN A 4 -28.64 42.52 -36.06
CA GLN A 4 -27.66 41.84 -35.22
C GLN A 4 -28.39 41.11 -34.10
N ILE A 5 -28.30 39.78 -34.07
CA ILE A 5 -28.66 38.97 -32.90
C ILE A 5 -27.59 37.89 -32.77
N GLY A 6 -27.04 37.74 -31.57
CA GLY A 6 -26.50 36.45 -31.13
C GLY A 6 -25.03 36.42 -30.70
N PHE A 7 -24.67 37.12 -29.63
CA PHE A 7 -23.45 36.79 -28.85
C PHE A 7 -23.71 36.63 -27.33
N GLY A 8 -24.92 36.89 -26.84
CA GLY A 8 -25.21 36.87 -25.40
C GLY A 8 -25.48 35.49 -24.77
N ILE A 9 -25.81 34.46 -25.57
CA ILE A 9 -26.26 33.17 -25.02
C ILE A 9 -25.11 32.21 -24.71
N ILE A 10 -23.95 32.37 -25.36
CA ILE A 10 -22.82 31.43 -25.21
C ILE A 10 -22.11 31.60 -23.86
N ILE A 11 -22.09 32.80 -23.27
CA ILE A 11 -21.37 33.05 -22.02
C ILE A 11 -22.10 32.46 -20.80
N ILE A 12 -23.44 32.38 -20.83
CA ILE A 12 -24.23 31.85 -19.71
C ILE A 12 -24.08 30.31 -19.59
N PHE A 13 -23.90 29.60 -20.70
CA PHE A 13 -23.71 28.15 -20.67
C PHE A 13 -22.36 27.73 -20.06
N LEU A 14 -21.32 28.57 -20.16
CA LEU A 14 -19.99 28.25 -19.60
C LEU A 14 -19.94 28.40 -18.07
N GLN A 15 -20.73 29.29 -17.48
CA GLN A 15 -20.77 29.47 -16.03
C GLN A 15 -21.56 28.37 -15.31
N ILE A 16 -22.59 27.81 -15.95
CA ILE A 16 -23.38 26.71 -15.38
C ILE A 16 -22.54 25.41 -15.30
N LEU A 17 -21.59 25.20 -16.21
CA LEU A 17 -20.72 24.02 -16.18
C LEU A 17 -19.73 24.01 -15.01
N MET A 18 -19.39 25.16 -14.42
CA MET A 18 -18.48 25.24 -13.26
C MET A 18 -19.17 24.98 -11.91
N LEU A 19 -20.50 24.93 -11.87
CA LEU A 19 -21.25 24.67 -10.62
C LEU A 19 -21.69 23.21 -10.45
N LEU A 20 -21.47 22.37 -11.46
CA LEU A 20 -21.63 20.94 -11.32
C LEU A 20 -20.42 20.40 -10.55
N LYS A 21 -20.59 20.22 -9.24
CA LYS A 21 -19.67 19.41 -8.41
C LYS A 21 -19.57 18.04 -9.07
N VAL A 22 -18.47 17.80 -9.78
CA VAL A 22 -18.15 16.48 -10.32
C VAL A 22 -18.23 15.50 -9.14
N PRO A 23 -19.09 14.48 -9.19
CA PRO A 23 -19.15 13.50 -8.13
C PRO A 23 -17.75 12.91 -7.98
N ALA A 24 -17.22 12.94 -6.76
CA ALA A 24 -15.93 12.38 -6.43
C ALA A 24 -15.83 10.99 -7.07
N THR A 25 -14.93 10.83 -8.03
CA THR A 25 -14.75 9.52 -8.67
C THR A 25 -14.33 8.52 -7.61
N PRO A 26 -14.64 7.22 -7.77
CA PRO A 26 -14.13 6.17 -6.87
C PRO A 26 -12.62 6.29 -6.63
N TRP A 27 -11.87 6.73 -7.66
CA TRP A 27 -10.45 7.05 -7.60
C TRP A 27 -10.09 8.22 -6.66
N SER A 28 -10.83 9.33 -6.67
CA SER A 28 -10.60 10.44 -5.73
C SER A 28 -10.92 10.09 -4.27
N ARG A 29 -11.84 9.13 -4.06
CA ARG A 29 -12.18 8.61 -2.73
C ARG A 29 -11.08 7.70 -2.19
N TRP A 30 -10.44 6.92 -3.07
CA TRP A 30 -9.29 6.07 -2.75
C TRP A 30 -8.08 6.89 -2.31
N ASN A 31 -7.70 7.95 -3.05
CA ASN A 31 -6.62 8.85 -2.62
C ASN A 31 -6.91 9.52 -1.27
N LYS A 32 -8.18 9.79 -0.94
CA LYS A 32 -8.56 10.43 0.34
C LYS A 32 -8.42 9.50 1.55
N ILE A 33 -8.52 8.18 1.35
CA ILE A 33 -8.31 7.17 2.41
C ILE A 33 -6.81 7.04 2.73
N HIS A 34 -5.93 7.17 1.73
CA HIS A 34 -4.48 7.12 1.89
C HIS A 34 -3.82 8.48 2.18
N GLN A 35 -4.52 9.60 1.91
CA GLN A 35 -4.08 10.96 2.25
C GLN A 35 -4.54 11.44 3.62
N ASN A 36 -5.29 10.64 4.39
CA ASN A 36 -5.38 10.92 5.82
C ASN A 36 -4.00 10.58 6.39
N PRO A 37 -3.18 11.58 6.81
CA PRO A 37 -2.04 11.25 7.63
C PRO A 37 -2.63 10.49 8.80
N ARG A 38 -2.11 9.30 9.13
CA ARG A 38 -2.36 8.73 10.46
C ARG A 38 -2.06 9.88 11.41
N GLU A 39 -3.10 10.45 12.03
CA GLU A 39 -2.92 11.38 13.13
C GLU A 39 -1.96 10.65 14.05
N LYS A 40 -0.76 11.21 14.18
CA LYS A 40 0.22 10.74 15.14
C LYS A 40 -0.44 10.97 16.48
N THR A 41 -1.15 9.96 16.97
CA THR A 41 -1.64 9.90 18.34
C THR A 41 -0.40 9.86 19.20
N SER A 42 0.08 11.06 19.53
CA SER A 42 1.19 11.27 20.42
C SER A 42 0.72 10.76 21.78
N TYR A 43 1.20 9.57 22.15
CA TYR A 43 1.15 9.08 23.53
C TYR A 43 2.01 10.01 24.38
N ASN A 44 1.45 11.14 24.77
CA ASN A 44 1.98 11.98 25.83
C ASN A 44 1.31 11.56 27.14
N THR A 45 1.93 10.64 27.87
CA THR A 45 1.74 10.55 29.32
C THR A 45 3.07 10.22 29.99
N ALA A 46 3.75 11.30 30.35
CA ALA A 46 4.67 11.48 31.46
C ALA A 46 5.44 10.24 31.98
N LYS A 47 6.74 10.17 31.62
CA LYS A 47 7.77 9.87 32.62
C LYS A 47 8.88 10.91 32.50
N THR A 48 8.81 11.87 33.40
CA THR A 48 9.81 12.89 33.66
C THR A 48 11.13 12.21 34.04
N LEU A 49 12.08 12.13 33.10
CA LEU A 49 13.49 11.88 33.37
C LEU A 49 14.31 12.59 32.30
N ASN A 50 15.24 13.41 32.76
CA ASN A 50 16.13 14.26 31.98
C ASN A 50 16.80 13.55 30.79
N MET A 51 16.37 13.83 29.56
CA MET A 51 17.18 13.67 28.34
C MET A 51 17.02 14.91 27.46
N LYS A 52 17.62 16.02 27.89
CA LYS A 52 17.87 17.16 27.01
C LYS A 52 18.95 16.75 26.00
N ASN A 53 18.62 16.85 24.72
CA ASN A 53 19.51 16.81 23.56
C ASN A 53 20.01 15.42 23.09
N LEU A 54 19.10 14.48 22.84
CA LEU A 54 19.33 13.60 21.69
C LEU A 54 18.72 14.28 20.47
N SER A 55 19.56 14.87 19.64
CA SER A 55 19.18 15.17 18.26
C SER A 55 18.72 13.86 17.63
N VAL A 56 17.45 13.77 17.24
CA VAL A 56 16.96 12.70 16.39
C VAL A 56 17.72 12.84 15.08
N VAL A 57 18.78 12.05 14.92
CA VAL A 57 19.54 11.98 13.67
C VAL A 57 18.68 11.17 12.71
N ASP A 58 18.29 11.76 11.59
CA ASP A 58 17.58 11.02 10.55
C ASP A 58 18.43 9.82 10.12
N PRO A 59 17.82 8.62 9.96
CA PRO A 59 18.56 7.43 9.58
C PRO A 59 19.25 7.64 8.24
N ILE A 60 20.50 7.20 8.14
CA ILE A 60 21.26 7.29 6.90
C ILE A 60 20.60 6.35 5.88
N ILE A 61 20.21 6.89 4.73
CA ILE A 61 19.76 6.08 3.60
C ILE A 61 21.00 5.35 3.07
N ILE A 62 20.96 4.02 3.16
CA ILE A 62 22.00 3.18 2.59
C ILE A 62 21.39 2.53 1.35
N ASP A 63 21.99 2.79 0.19
CA ASP A 63 21.60 2.18 -1.10
C ASP A 63 21.92 0.66 -1.16
N ASP A 64 22.30 0.05 -0.05
CA ASP A 64 22.48 -1.38 0.14
C ASP A 64 21.11 -2.01 0.47
N PRO A 65 20.44 -2.66 -0.49
CA PRO A 65 19.14 -3.26 -0.25
C PRO A 65 19.23 -4.41 0.77
N ILE A 66 18.14 -4.66 1.47
CA ILE A 66 18.00 -5.81 2.36
C ILE A 66 16.96 -6.78 1.82
N ASP A 67 17.33 -8.06 1.71
CA ASP A 67 16.40 -9.10 1.33
C ASP A 67 15.44 -9.40 2.50
N VAL A 68 14.15 -9.60 2.22
CA VAL A 68 13.12 -9.95 3.20
C VAL A 68 13.52 -11.19 4.01
N SER A 69 14.17 -12.17 3.40
CA SER A 69 14.66 -13.38 4.07
C SER A 69 15.81 -13.12 5.06
N SER A 70 16.41 -11.93 5.04
CA SER A 70 17.51 -11.50 5.89
C SER A 70 17.10 -10.50 6.98
N LEU A 71 15.80 -10.17 7.09
CA LEU A 71 15.30 -9.26 8.12
C LEU A 71 15.57 -9.79 9.54
N PRO A 72 15.81 -8.92 10.55
CA PRO A 72 16.07 -9.34 11.93
C PRO A 72 14.88 -10.06 12.57
N HIS A 73 15.10 -11.04 13.46
CA HIS A 73 14.00 -11.76 14.14
C HIS A 73 13.12 -10.91 15.06
N LYS A 74 13.63 -9.79 15.59
CA LYS A 74 12.90 -8.95 16.53
C LYS A 74 12.13 -7.87 15.78
N ILE A 75 10.80 -7.94 15.86
CA ILE A 75 9.87 -7.08 15.13
C ILE A 75 9.76 -5.69 15.76
N ASP A 76 10.03 -5.57 17.07
CA ASP A 76 9.92 -4.31 17.80
C ASP A 76 10.81 -3.19 17.22
N SER A 77 11.82 -3.53 16.42
CA SER A 77 12.69 -2.59 15.71
C SER A 77 12.36 -2.43 14.22
N TRP A 78 11.28 -3.05 13.73
CA TRP A 78 10.90 -2.97 12.32
C TRP A 78 10.09 -1.71 12.08
N ASN A 79 10.65 -0.81 11.28
CA ASN A 79 9.90 0.28 10.70
C ASN A 79 9.86 0.12 9.18
N LEU A 80 8.66 -0.12 8.65
CA LEU A 80 8.40 -0.27 7.22
C LEU A 80 7.77 1.02 6.71
N SER A 81 8.39 1.61 5.69
CA SER A 81 7.88 2.83 5.05
C SER A 81 7.91 2.71 3.54
N GLU A 82 6.95 3.35 2.89
CA GLU A 82 6.92 3.52 1.44
C GLU A 82 7.43 4.93 1.09
N GLU A 83 8.41 5.02 0.20
CA GLU A 83 8.93 6.27 -0.34
C GLU A 83 9.27 6.09 -1.82
N ASP A 84 8.86 7.04 -2.66
CA ASP A 84 9.05 6.99 -4.11
C ASP A 84 8.68 5.63 -4.73
N TRP A 85 7.55 5.05 -4.29
CA TRP A 85 7.01 3.75 -4.73
C TRP A 85 7.89 2.54 -4.39
N ARG A 86 8.84 2.70 -3.45
CA ARG A 86 9.69 1.63 -2.93
C ARG A 86 9.43 1.44 -1.45
N TRP A 87 9.49 0.19 -1.01
CA TRP A 87 9.39 -0.15 0.39
C TRP A 87 10.77 -0.22 1.03
N PHE A 88 10.88 0.37 2.21
CA PHE A 88 12.11 0.43 2.98
C PHE A 88 11.93 -0.23 4.33
N PHE A 89 12.97 -0.93 4.76
CA PHE A 89 13.17 -1.33 6.14
C PHE A 89 14.11 -0.33 6.81
N THR A 90 13.66 0.24 7.92
CA THR A 90 14.44 1.17 8.73
C THR A 90 14.68 0.57 10.11
N ASN A 91 15.94 0.60 10.54
CA ASN A 91 16.34 0.36 11.92
C ASN A 91 17.03 1.62 12.49
N ASP A 92 17.56 1.55 13.70
CA ASP A 92 18.18 2.69 14.40
C ASP A 92 19.36 3.33 13.64
N VAL A 93 19.96 2.63 12.68
CA VAL A 93 21.22 3.04 12.03
C VAL A 93 21.03 3.31 10.54
N ALA A 94 20.14 2.57 9.90
CA ALA A 94 20.06 2.49 8.45
C ALA A 94 18.63 2.36 7.97
N LYS A 95 18.39 2.98 6.83
CA LYS A 95 17.20 2.77 6.01
C LYS A 95 17.62 2.13 4.69
N ARG A 96 17.04 0.97 4.37
CA ARG A 96 17.44 0.11 3.25
C ARG A 96 16.22 -0.28 2.40
N PRO A 97 16.33 -0.25 1.06
CA PRO A 97 15.28 -0.78 0.19
C PRO A 97 15.02 -2.27 0.46
N LEU A 98 13.76 -2.69 0.40
CA LEU A 98 13.35 -4.08 0.57
C LEU A 98 13.32 -4.82 -0.76
N LEU A 99 14.02 -5.95 -0.80
CA LEU A 99 14.01 -6.88 -1.93
C LEU A 99 13.53 -8.27 -1.50
N TYR A 100 13.07 -9.06 -2.46
CA TYR A 100 12.93 -10.49 -2.29
C TYR A 100 13.48 -11.21 -3.51
N ASN A 101 14.46 -12.10 -3.31
CA ASN A 101 15.17 -12.80 -4.39
C ASN A 101 15.73 -11.85 -5.46
N GLY A 102 16.16 -10.64 -5.06
CA GLY A 102 16.67 -9.61 -5.96
C GLY A 102 15.59 -8.85 -6.75
N HIS A 103 14.33 -8.93 -6.35
CA HIS A 103 13.20 -8.16 -6.90
C HIS A 103 12.71 -7.11 -5.92
N ASP A 104 12.34 -5.93 -6.42
CA ASP A 104 11.76 -4.87 -5.60
C ASP A 104 10.44 -5.33 -4.96
N VAL A 105 10.32 -5.08 -3.65
CA VAL A 105 9.06 -5.21 -2.95
C VAL A 105 8.22 -3.96 -3.20
N SER A 106 7.03 -4.15 -3.77
CA SER A 106 6.15 -3.03 -4.17
C SER A 106 5.11 -2.66 -3.13
N PHE A 107 4.77 -3.58 -2.21
CA PHE A 107 3.87 -3.33 -1.09
C PHE A 107 4.20 -4.28 0.05
N ALA A 108 4.29 -3.81 1.29
CA ALA A 108 4.59 -4.67 2.44
C ALA A 108 3.75 -4.27 3.66
N GLN A 109 3.25 -5.26 4.41
CA GLN A 109 2.46 -5.00 5.61
C GLN A 109 2.60 -6.13 6.63
N LEU A 110 2.79 -5.77 7.90
CA LEU A 110 2.70 -6.70 9.02
C LEU A 110 1.26 -7.15 9.27
N SER A 111 1.08 -8.42 9.63
CA SER A 111 -0.22 -8.96 10.07
C SER A 111 -0.68 -8.32 11.37
N PRO A 112 -1.96 -8.42 11.76
CA PRO A 112 -2.46 -7.81 13.00
C PRO A 112 -1.71 -8.22 14.27
N SER A 113 -1.34 -9.50 14.41
CA SER A 113 -0.49 -9.97 15.52
C SER A 113 0.99 -9.61 15.40
N HIS A 114 1.37 -9.01 14.28
CA HIS A 114 2.73 -8.77 13.84
C HIS A 114 3.55 -10.06 13.62
N GLN A 115 3.01 -11.27 13.68
CA GLN A 115 3.81 -12.50 13.51
C GLN A 115 4.17 -12.82 12.05
N LYS A 116 3.54 -12.16 11.09
CA LYS A 116 3.73 -12.39 9.66
C LYS A 116 3.98 -11.07 8.92
N LEU A 117 4.79 -11.12 7.88
CA LEU A 117 4.99 -10.03 6.94
C LEU A 117 4.50 -10.46 5.56
N GLY A 118 3.43 -9.83 5.09
CA GLY A 118 2.96 -10.02 3.72
C GLY A 118 3.60 -8.97 2.82
N PHE A 119 3.89 -9.34 1.58
CA PHE A 119 4.46 -8.42 0.61
C PHE A 119 4.21 -8.82 -0.84
N PHE A 120 4.08 -7.82 -1.70
CA PHE A 120 4.03 -7.96 -3.16
C PHE A 120 5.41 -7.78 -3.78
N PHE A 121 5.68 -8.57 -4.82
CA PHE A 121 6.81 -8.35 -5.74
C PHE A 121 6.45 -8.82 -7.16
N TYR A 122 7.24 -8.38 -8.15
CA TYR A 122 7.09 -8.75 -9.56
C TYR A 122 8.18 -9.75 -9.95
N PRO A 123 7.85 -11.04 -10.21
CA PRO A 123 8.82 -12.05 -10.63
C PRO A 123 9.35 -11.75 -12.05
N LYS A 124 10.55 -12.24 -12.39
CA LYS A 124 11.20 -12.02 -13.71
C LYS A 124 10.70 -13.00 -14.78
N ASP A 125 9.98 -14.03 -14.35
CA ASP A 125 9.85 -15.34 -14.99
C ASP A 125 8.81 -15.37 -16.14
N HIS A 126 8.75 -14.33 -16.96
CA HIS A 126 8.10 -14.30 -18.30
C HIS A 126 6.61 -13.93 -18.46
N SER A 127 6.02 -13.14 -17.56
CA SER A 127 4.69 -12.55 -17.82
C SER A 127 4.66 -11.08 -17.43
N LEU A 128 4.57 -10.22 -18.44
CA LEU A 128 4.34 -8.80 -18.24
C LEU A 128 3.08 -8.62 -17.38
N GLY A 129 3.28 -8.04 -16.20
CA GLY A 129 2.21 -7.69 -15.28
C GLY A 129 1.81 -8.78 -14.27
N GLU A 130 2.54 -9.88 -14.10
CA GLU A 130 2.30 -10.75 -12.94
C GLU A 130 2.75 -10.09 -11.64
N ILE A 131 1.97 -10.27 -10.58
CA ILE A 131 2.29 -9.84 -9.22
C ILE A 131 2.06 -10.99 -8.25
N VAL A 132 3.00 -11.19 -7.33
CA VAL A 132 2.97 -12.30 -6.38
C VAL A 132 2.87 -11.75 -4.96
N LEU A 133 1.87 -12.21 -4.21
CA LEU A 133 1.79 -12.04 -2.76
C LEU A 133 2.50 -13.19 -2.08
N SER A 134 3.54 -12.87 -1.32
CA SER A 134 4.18 -13.81 -0.42
C SER A 134 4.01 -13.36 1.02
N VAL A 135 4.05 -14.34 1.93
CA VAL A 135 4.00 -14.12 3.37
C VAL A 135 5.21 -14.79 4.01
N LEU A 136 6.00 -13.99 4.74
CA LEU A 136 7.03 -14.44 5.66
C LEU A 136 6.38 -14.74 7.02
N ASP A 137 6.45 -15.99 7.47
CA ASP A 137 6.31 -16.35 8.89
C ASP A 137 7.61 -15.97 9.59
N ILE A 138 7.55 -14.97 10.47
CA ILE A 138 8.75 -14.31 11.01
C ILE A 138 9.53 -15.23 11.95
N ASP A 139 8.80 -16.01 12.75
CA ASP A 139 9.37 -16.95 13.70
C ASP A 139 9.97 -18.16 12.97
N LYS A 140 9.23 -18.74 12.01
CA LYS A 140 9.67 -19.94 11.28
C LYS A 140 10.67 -19.64 10.16
N ARG A 141 10.80 -18.38 9.74
CA ARG A 141 11.63 -17.95 8.60
C ARG A 141 11.23 -18.61 7.28
N VAL A 142 9.94 -18.91 7.14
CA VAL A 142 9.39 -19.53 5.93
C VAL A 142 8.65 -18.48 5.15
N ILE A 143 9.07 -18.27 3.90
CA ILE A 143 8.36 -17.43 2.95
C ILE A 143 7.53 -18.35 2.07
N THR A 144 6.24 -18.07 2.02
CA THR A 144 5.27 -18.85 1.25
C THR A 144 4.57 -17.95 0.26
N GLU A 145 4.54 -18.34 -1.01
CA GLU A 145 3.64 -17.75 -1.99
C GLU A 145 2.20 -18.12 -1.63
N ILE A 146 1.37 -17.08 -1.47
CA ILE A 146 -0.03 -17.18 -1.05
C ILE A 146 -0.97 -16.89 -2.21
N TYR A 147 -0.61 -15.96 -3.08
CA TYR A 147 -1.45 -15.57 -4.19
C TYR A 147 -0.60 -15.11 -5.37
N ARG A 148 -1.00 -15.52 -6.57
CA ARG A 148 -0.46 -15.04 -7.84
C ARG A 148 -1.55 -14.37 -8.64
N GLY A 149 -1.28 -13.14 -9.04
CA GLY A 149 -2.20 -12.27 -9.78
C GLY A 149 -1.63 -11.84 -11.12
N ASP A 150 -2.48 -11.18 -11.90
CA ASP A 150 -2.14 -10.56 -13.17
C ASP A 150 -2.07 -9.03 -13.03
N THR A 151 -1.93 -8.33 -14.16
CA THR A 151 -1.78 -6.86 -14.20
C THR A 151 -2.99 -6.11 -13.66
N TRP A 152 -4.11 -6.81 -13.44
CA TRP A 152 -5.32 -6.23 -12.89
C TRP A 152 -5.38 -6.33 -11.37
N THR A 153 -4.50 -7.11 -10.73
CA THR A 153 -4.38 -7.13 -9.28
C THR A 153 -3.87 -5.78 -8.80
N SER A 154 -4.60 -5.14 -7.89
CA SER A 154 -4.36 -3.75 -7.51
C SER A 154 -3.69 -3.60 -6.16
N ASN A 155 -4.27 -4.19 -5.12
CA ASN A 155 -3.74 -4.10 -3.76
C ASN A 155 -4.19 -5.30 -2.91
N TRP A 156 -3.64 -5.45 -1.72
CA TRP A 156 -4.10 -6.39 -0.72
C TRP A 156 -4.08 -5.77 0.68
N GLU A 157 -4.72 -6.44 1.63
CA GLU A 157 -4.65 -6.13 3.05
C GLU A 157 -4.85 -7.39 3.87
N TRP A 158 -4.42 -7.36 5.13
CA TRP A 158 -4.77 -8.39 6.09
C TRP A 158 -6.27 -8.33 6.44
N LYS A 159 -6.94 -9.49 6.43
CA LYS A 159 -8.27 -9.64 7.04
C LYS A 159 -8.12 -9.95 8.53
N ASP A 160 -7.24 -10.89 8.83
CA ASP A 160 -6.84 -11.36 10.15
C ASP A 160 -5.44 -12.00 10.01
N ASP A 161 -4.95 -12.75 11.00
CA ASP A 161 -3.63 -13.37 10.92
C ASP A 161 -3.55 -14.60 9.99
N ASP A 162 -4.69 -15.14 9.55
CA ASP A 162 -4.80 -16.38 8.79
C ASP A 162 -5.38 -16.17 7.39
N ALA A 163 -5.81 -14.96 7.06
CA ALA A 163 -6.34 -14.63 5.74
C ALA A 163 -5.99 -13.20 5.29
N VAL A 164 -5.92 -13.04 3.97
CA VAL A 164 -5.72 -11.76 3.29
C VAL A 164 -6.87 -11.46 2.34
N ILE A 165 -7.16 -10.18 2.13
CA ILE A 165 -8.07 -9.71 1.10
C ILE A 165 -7.24 -9.16 -0.06
N VAL A 166 -7.37 -9.77 -1.24
CA VAL A 166 -6.71 -9.32 -2.47
C VAL A 166 -7.72 -8.68 -3.40
N ARG A 167 -7.44 -7.46 -3.83
CA ARG A 167 -8.28 -6.67 -4.73
C ARG A 167 -7.76 -6.78 -6.16
N ARG A 168 -8.70 -6.99 -7.09
CA ARG A 168 -8.43 -7.08 -8.52
C ARG A 168 -9.44 -6.23 -9.29
N SER A 169 -8.92 -5.38 -10.16
CA SER A 169 -9.69 -4.64 -11.15
C SER A 169 -10.29 -5.59 -12.19
N CYS A 170 -11.47 -5.25 -12.71
CA CYS A 170 -12.11 -5.95 -13.83
C CYS A 170 -12.45 -5.00 -15.00
N GLY A 171 -11.85 -3.81 -15.02
CA GLY A 171 -12.14 -2.76 -16.00
C GLY A 171 -12.81 -1.54 -15.37
N THR A 172 -13.41 -0.69 -16.20
CA THR A 172 -13.96 0.61 -15.77
C THR A 172 -15.03 0.44 -14.69
N GLY A 173 -14.74 0.95 -13.48
CA GLY A 173 -15.67 0.97 -12.35
C GLY A 173 -15.92 -0.38 -11.69
N CYS A 174 -15.16 -1.42 -12.03
CA CYS A 174 -15.33 -2.76 -11.49
C CYS A 174 -14.11 -3.14 -10.64
N MET A 175 -14.34 -3.42 -9.36
CA MET A 175 -13.37 -4.07 -8.48
C MET A 175 -13.97 -5.30 -7.81
N VAL A 176 -13.15 -6.34 -7.72
CA VAL A 176 -13.47 -7.57 -6.99
C VAL A 176 -12.44 -7.75 -5.89
N ALA A 177 -12.89 -8.17 -4.72
CA ALA A 177 -12.03 -8.58 -3.62
C ALA A 177 -12.18 -10.09 -3.40
N TYR A 178 -11.06 -10.78 -3.19
CA TYR A 178 -11.00 -12.20 -2.83
C TYR A 178 -10.45 -12.31 -1.42
N VAL A 179 -11.06 -13.15 -0.58
CA VAL A 179 -10.44 -13.58 0.68
C VAL A 179 -9.63 -14.83 0.38
N VAL A 180 -8.34 -14.81 0.68
CA VAL A 180 -7.42 -15.93 0.47
C VAL A 180 -6.99 -16.45 1.84
N ASP A 181 -7.21 -17.73 2.09
CA ASP A 181 -6.75 -18.42 3.29
C ASP A 181 -5.25 -18.71 3.18
N LEU A 182 -4.48 -18.40 4.22
CA LEU A 182 -3.03 -18.55 4.18
C LEU A 182 -2.56 -20.01 4.27
N GLN A 183 -3.34 -20.89 4.88
CA GLN A 183 -2.97 -22.30 5.07
C GLN A 183 -3.23 -23.10 3.78
N THR A 184 -4.42 -22.94 3.21
CA THR A 184 -4.83 -23.68 2.00
C THR A 184 -4.40 -22.98 0.71
N LYS A 185 -4.15 -21.66 0.76
CA LYS A 185 -3.90 -20.78 -0.39
C LYS A 185 -5.10 -20.66 -1.33
N GLU A 186 -6.27 -21.09 -0.88
CA GLU A 186 -7.50 -21.06 -1.68
C GLU A 186 -8.29 -19.77 -1.44
N LYS A 187 -9.06 -19.37 -2.45
CA LYS A 187 -10.01 -18.27 -2.35
C LYS A 187 -11.27 -18.77 -1.64
N ILE A 188 -11.47 -18.33 -0.42
CA ILE A 188 -12.60 -18.78 0.42
C ILE A 188 -13.81 -17.86 0.32
N ASP A 189 -13.64 -16.62 -0.14
CA ASP A 189 -14.76 -15.70 -0.39
C ASP A 189 -14.46 -14.71 -1.52
N LYS A 190 -15.52 -14.08 -2.06
CA LYS A 190 -15.46 -13.12 -3.16
C LYS A 190 -16.55 -12.06 -3.01
N TYR A 191 -16.14 -10.79 -2.99
CA TYR A 191 -17.05 -9.65 -2.95
C TYR A 191 -16.85 -8.71 -4.14
N ARG A 192 -17.92 -8.04 -4.56
CA ARG A 192 -17.83 -6.87 -5.44
C ARG A 192 -17.62 -5.63 -4.61
N VAL A 193 -16.65 -4.81 -4.99
CA VAL A 193 -16.36 -3.52 -4.40
C VAL A 193 -16.98 -2.46 -5.32
N TYR A 194 -17.98 -1.75 -4.82
CA TYR A 194 -18.73 -0.70 -5.53
C TYR A 194 -18.22 0.69 -5.16
#